data_AF-A0A1B7WCR5-F1
#
_entry.id   AF-A0A1B7WCR5-F1
#
_cell.length_a   1.000
_cell.length_b   1.000
_cell.length_c   1.000
_cell.angle_alpha   90.00
_cell.angle_beta   90.00
_cell.angle_gamma   90.00
#
_symmetry.space_group_name_H-M   'P 1'
#
loop_
_entity.id
_entity.type
_entity.pdbx_description
1 polymer ?
#
loop_
_entity_poly.entity_id
_entity_poly.type
_entity_poly.pdbx_seq_one_letter_code
_entity_poly.pdbx_strand_id
1 'polypeptide(L)'
;MSQIVWIARHANRLDFVNPDWFLTAERRYDPPLSDDGMIQAQQLAKRLKGKKIAHIFASPFLRTIQTAHAIAEVLDLGIKLEIGLSEWLNPAWMTEEPERLSTSTLVKLFPRIDPSYTSRIAAQYPETHEKVRERSAQTARCLSTEFFPHDILLVAHGASVLGAAMGLVGDIAKTEVKA
;
A
#
# COMPACT_ATOMS: atom_id res chain seq x y z
N MET A 1 -14.16 -14.80 -18.26
CA MET A 1 -12.74 -14.60 -17.89
C MET A 1 -12.67 -14.34 -16.39
N SER A 2 -11.62 -14.81 -15.71
CA SER A 2 -11.41 -14.58 -14.27
C SER A 2 -10.24 -13.63 -14.05
N GLN A 3 -10.31 -12.83 -12.99
CA GLN A 3 -9.25 -11.92 -12.56
C GLN A 3 -8.79 -12.34 -11.16
N ILE A 4 -7.48 -12.27 -10.89
CA ILE A 4 -6.90 -12.44 -9.57
C ILE A 4 -6.47 -11.07 -9.03
N VAL A 5 -6.97 -10.72 -7.84
CA VAL A 5 -6.54 -9.53 -7.10
C VAL A 5 -5.61 -9.96 -5.97
N TRP A 6 -4.35 -9.56 -6.06
CA TRP A 6 -3.34 -9.77 -5.02
C TRP A 6 -3.37 -8.58 -4.06
N ILE A 7 -3.33 -8.84 -2.76
CA ILE A 7 -3.27 -7.78 -1.73
C ILE A 7 -2.12 -8.11 -0.79
N ALA A 8 -1.22 -7.16 -0.59
CA ALA A 8 -0.07 -7.29 0.29
C ALA A 8 -0.01 -6.11 1.27
N ARG A 9 0.34 -6.40 2.52
CA ARG A 9 0.80 -5.38 3.47
C ARG A 9 2.25 -5.01 3.13
N HIS A 10 2.66 -3.77 3.40
CA HIS A 10 4.08 -3.41 3.39
C HIS A 10 4.91 -4.34 4.29
N ALA A 11 6.19 -4.45 3.99
CA ALA A 11 7.13 -5.22 4.80
C ALA A 11 7.50 -4.51 6.13
N ASN A 12 8.37 -5.12 6.93
CA ASN A 12 8.73 -4.61 8.26
C ASN A 12 9.28 -3.17 8.21
N ARG A 13 8.92 -2.37 9.22
CA ARG A 13 9.19 -0.93 9.27
C ARG A 13 10.41 -0.62 10.14
N LEU A 14 11.15 0.43 9.79
CA LEU A 14 12.32 0.86 10.55
C LEU A 14 11.99 1.29 11.99
N ASP A 15 10.86 1.94 12.21
CA ASP A 15 10.46 2.43 13.54
C ASP A 15 10.13 1.31 14.53
N PHE A 16 9.91 0.07 14.07
CA PHE A 16 9.75 -1.09 14.95
C PHE A 16 11.08 -1.61 15.52
N VAL A 17 12.19 -1.27 14.88
CA VAL A 17 13.55 -1.67 15.30
C VAL A 17 14.39 -0.47 15.74
N ASN A 18 13.87 0.75 15.58
CA ASN A 18 14.47 1.99 16.05
C ASN A 18 13.46 2.79 16.91
N PRO A 19 13.50 2.63 18.24
CA PRO A 19 12.59 3.31 19.17
C PRO A 19 12.65 4.85 19.10
N ASP A 20 13.81 5.42 18.71
CA ASP A 20 14.01 6.87 18.66
C ASP A 20 13.45 7.51 17.38
N TRP A 21 12.96 6.70 16.43
CA TRP A 21 12.41 7.18 15.15
C TRP A 21 11.39 8.29 15.35
N PHE A 22 10.43 8.08 16.26
CA PHE A 22 9.33 9.01 16.47
C PHE A 22 9.78 10.36 17.03
N LEU A 23 10.94 10.40 17.68
CA LEU A 23 11.51 11.60 18.30
C LEU A 23 12.44 12.37 17.35
N THR A 24 13.01 11.69 16.35
CA THR A 24 14.13 12.20 15.55
C THR A 24 13.81 12.38 14.07
N ALA A 25 12.81 11.66 13.54
CA ALA A 25 12.49 11.70 12.12
C ALA A 25 11.68 12.95 11.75
N GLU A 26 12.04 13.56 10.61
CA GLU A 26 11.29 14.67 10.00
C GLU A 26 9.83 14.27 9.68
N ARG A 27 9.62 13.00 9.26
CA ARG A 27 8.30 12.44 8.90
C ARG A 27 7.99 11.23 9.77
N ARG A 28 7.72 11.46 11.05
CA ARG A 28 7.56 10.41 12.07
C ARG A 28 6.50 9.34 11.76
N TYR A 29 5.46 9.66 10.98
CA TYR A 29 4.41 8.73 10.57
C TYR A 29 4.66 8.03 9.22
N ASP A 30 5.74 8.36 8.51
CA ASP A 30 6.11 7.77 7.23
C ASP A 30 7.49 7.07 7.27
N PRO A 31 7.70 6.10 8.18
CA PRO A 31 8.95 5.36 8.24
C PRO A 31 9.21 4.54 6.97
N PRO A 32 10.48 4.40 6.57
CA PRO A 32 10.89 3.43 5.56
C PRO A 32 10.79 2.00 6.10
N LEU A 33 11.05 1.04 5.23
CA LEU A 33 11.33 -0.33 5.62
C LEU A 33 12.64 -0.41 6.42
N SER A 34 12.70 -1.36 7.35
CA SER A 34 13.94 -1.81 7.99
C SER A 34 14.75 -2.70 7.04
N ASP A 35 15.98 -3.05 7.41
CA ASP A 35 16.84 -3.94 6.62
C ASP A 35 16.18 -5.32 6.38
N ASP A 36 15.58 -5.90 7.41
CA ASP A 36 14.81 -7.14 7.28
C ASP A 36 13.51 -6.94 6.48
N GLY A 37 12.90 -5.75 6.56
CA GLY A 37 11.78 -5.35 5.71
C GLY A 37 12.14 -5.32 4.22
N MET A 38 13.33 -4.83 3.87
CA MET A 38 13.83 -4.87 2.49
C MET A 38 14.01 -6.31 2.00
N ILE A 39 14.52 -7.21 2.86
CA ILE A 39 14.64 -8.65 2.54
C ILE A 39 13.25 -9.27 2.33
N GLN A 40 12.28 -8.99 3.20
CA GLN A 40 10.90 -9.46 3.06
C GLN A 40 10.26 -9.00 1.75
N ALA A 41 10.45 -7.72 1.38
CA ALA A 41 9.95 -7.18 0.12
C ALA A 41 10.55 -7.92 -1.10
N GLN A 42 11.85 -8.19 -1.09
CA GLN A 42 12.52 -8.97 -2.14
C GLN A 42 12.03 -10.43 -2.20
N GLN A 43 11.76 -11.06 -1.05
CA GLN A 43 11.21 -12.42 -1.00
C GLN A 43 9.79 -12.45 -1.58
N LEU A 44 8.95 -11.46 -1.26
CA LEU A 44 7.62 -11.31 -1.84
C LEU A 44 7.71 -11.11 -3.36
N ALA A 45 8.61 -10.25 -3.83
CA ALA A 45 8.85 -10.03 -5.25
C ALA A 45 9.21 -11.34 -5.99
N LYS A 46 10.13 -12.14 -5.43
CA LYS A 46 10.50 -13.46 -5.96
C LYS A 46 9.31 -14.42 -5.99
N ARG A 47 8.46 -14.41 -4.96
CA ARG A 47 7.25 -15.26 -4.88
C ARG A 47 6.20 -14.88 -5.93
N LEU A 48 6.10 -13.58 -6.26
CA LEU A 48 5.16 -13.07 -7.26
C LEU A 48 5.69 -13.20 -8.70
N LYS A 49 6.98 -13.54 -8.89
CA LYS A 49 7.55 -13.77 -10.22
C LYS A 49 6.75 -14.86 -10.96
N GLY A 50 6.36 -14.56 -12.20
CA GLY A 50 5.56 -15.45 -13.05
C GLY A 50 4.06 -15.46 -12.75
N LYS A 51 3.57 -14.67 -11.79
CA LYS A 51 2.13 -14.37 -11.69
C LYS A 51 1.74 -13.40 -12.79
N LYS A 52 0.50 -13.47 -13.27
CA LYS A 52 -0.02 -12.67 -14.40
C LYS A 52 -0.41 -11.23 -14.00
N ILE A 53 0.22 -10.70 -12.95
CA ILE A 53 -0.02 -9.34 -12.48
C ILE A 53 0.38 -8.37 -13.59
N ALA A 54 -0.54 -7.50 -14.00
CA ALA A 54 -0.29 -6.48 -15.02
C ALA A 54 -0.19 -5.06 -14.42
N HIS A 55 -0.74 -4.86 -13.22
CA HIS A 55 -0.76 -3.54 -12.58
C HIS A 55 -0.42 -3.63 -11.09
N ILE A 56 0.43 -2.72 -10.62
CA ILE A 56 0.78 -2.55 -9.22
C ILE A 56 0.23 -1.21 -8.75
N PHE A 57 -0.59 -1.25 -7.71
CA PHE A 57 -1.08 -0.09 -6.99
C PHE A 57 -0.47 -0.10 -5.60
N ALA A 58 0.10 1.02 -5.18
CA ALA A 58 0.70 1.15 -3.87
C ALA A 58 0.12 2.35 -3.14
N SER A 59 -0.08 2.22 -1.85
CA SER A 59 -0.25 3.38 -1.01
C SER A 59 0.94 4.34 -1.17
N PRO A 60 0.71 5.66 -1.11
CA PRO A 60 1.76 6.67 -1.20
C PRO A 60 2.70 6.79 0.03
N PHE A 61 2.59 5.91 1.03
CA PHE A 61 3.55 5.87 2.15
C PHE A 61 4.86 5.21 1.73
N LEU A 62 6.00 5.67 2.26
CA LEU A 62 7.33 5.23 1.84
C LEU A 62 7.52 3.71 1.95
N ARG A 63 7.09 3.12 3.07
CA ARG A 63 7.14 1.66 3.30
C ARG A 63 6.38 0.83 2.25
N THR A 64 5.22 1.30 1.78
CA THR A 64 4.44 0.61 0.73
C THR A 64 5.09 0.81 -0.63
N ILE A 65 5.65 1.99 -0.89
CA ILE A 65 6.40 2.28 -2.13
C ILE A 65 7.66 1.42 -2.21
N GLN A 66 8.46 1.32 -1.16
CA GLN A 66 9.66 0.47 -1.13
C GLN A 66 9.33 -1.01 -1.32
N THR A 67 8.24 -1.47 -0.69
CA THR A 67 7.74 -2.84 -0.90
C THR A 67 7.34 -3.06 -2.36
N ALA A 68 6.55 -2.14 -2.93
CA ALA A 68 6.09 -2.20 -4.31
C ALA A 68 7.24 -2.07 -5.32
N HIS A 69 8.27 -1.29 -5.00
CA HIS A 69 9.45 -1.09 -5.83
C HIS A 69 10.22 -2.39 -6.04
N ALA A 70 10.51 -3.13 -4.96
CA ALA A 70 11.16 -4.43 -5.07
C ALA A 70 10.35 -5.41 -5.94
N ILE A 71 9.02 -5.38 -5.86
CA ILE A 71 8.13 -6.20 -6.69
C ILE A 71 8.15 -5.74 -8.15
N ALA A 72 8.04 -4.43 -8.37
CA ALA A 72 8.02 -3.80 -9.69
C ALA A 72 9.31 -4.05 -10.48
N GLU A 73 10.47 -4.12 -9.81
CA GLU A 73 11.74 -4.49 -10.45
C GLU A 73 11.74 -5.93 -10.97
N VAL A 74 11.18 -6.88 -10.20
CA VAL A 74 11.15 -8.29 -10.59
C VAL A 74 10.10 -8.57 -11.67
N LEU A 75 8.96 -7.88 -11.61
CA LEU A 75 7.86 -8.04 -12.56
C LEU A 75 8.00 -7.15 -13.80
N ASP A 76 8.95 -6.22 -13.78
CA ASP A 76 9.16 -5.17 -14.79
C ASP A 76 7.89 -4.34 -15.07
N LEU A 77 7.27 -3.85 -14.01
CA LEU A 77 6.04 -3.07 -14.06
C LEU A 77 6.23 -1.65 -13.52
N GLY A 78 5.30 -0.76 -13.87
CA GLY A 78 5.16 0.55 -13.24
C GLY A 78 4.30 0.50 -11.97
N ILE A 79 4.48 1.48 -11.08
CA ILE A 79 3.76 1.62 -9.82
C ILE A 79 2.78 2.79 -9.93
N LYS A 80 1.52 2.55 -9.57
CA LYS A 80 0.46 3.54 -9.50
C LYS A 80 0.22 3.91 -8.04
N LEU A 81 0.45 5.18 -7.66
CA LEU A 81 0.21 5.62 -6.28
C LEU A 81 -1.28 5.85 -6.03
N GLU A 82 -1.91 4.96 -5.28
CA GLU A 82 -3.33 5.03 -4.93
C GLU A 82 -3.50 5.46 -3.46
N ILE A 83 -3.96 6.69 -3.27
CA ILE A 83 -4.31 7.29 -1.98
C ILE A 83 -5.41 6.46 -1.28
N GLY A 84 -6.32 5.84 -2.02
CA GLY A 84 -7.35 4.95 -1.49
C GLY A 84 -6.81 3.74 -0.71
N LEU A 85 -5.55 3.37 -0.92
CA LEU A 85 -4.85 2.31 -0.19
C LEU A 85 -4.06 2.81 1.03
N SER A 86 -4.12 4.12 1.34
CA SER A 86 -3.39 4.74 2.46
C SER A 86 -3.67 4.11 3.81
N GLU A 87 -2.74 4.29 4.74
CA GLU A 87 -2.84 3.88 6.14
C GLU A 87 -4.14 4.37 6.78
N TRP A 88 -4.56 3.73 7.86
CA TRP A 88 -5.59 4.30 8.72
C TRP A 88 -5.08 5.60 9.35
N LEU A 89 -5.63 6.73 8.89
CA LEU A 89 -5.25 8.07 9.33
C LEU A 89 -5.89 8.41 10.69
N ASN A 90 -5.53 7.64 11.72
CA ASN A 90 -6.18 7.62 13.03
C ASN A 90 -5.68 8.73 13.97
N PRO A 91 -6.55 9.66 14.43
CA PRO A 91 -6.17 10.72 15.35
C PRO A 91 -5.77 10.22 16.76
N ALA A 92 -6.04 8.97 17.12
CA ALA A 92 -5.64 8.43 18.41
C ALA A 92 -4.13 8.20 18.52
N TRP A 93 -3.43 7.97 17.40
CA TRP A 93 -1.99 7.72 17.36
C TRP A 93 -1.24 8.72 16.47
N MET A 94 -1.95 9.47 15.64
CA MET A 94 -1.43 10.56 14.83
C MET A 94 -1.94 11.88 15.39
N THR A 95 -1.08 12.77 15.87
CA THR A 95 -1.50 14.09 16.40
C THR A 95 -1.72 15.11 15.29
N GLU A 96 -1.23 14.83 14.09
CA GLU A 96 -1.40 15.63 12.88
C GLU A 96 -1.53 14.72 11.65
N GLU A 97 -1.91 15.32 10.52
CA GLU A 97 -1.92 14.60 9.24
C GLU A 97 -0.49 14.15 8.88
N PRO A 98 -0.27 12.85 8.55
CA PRO A 98 1.04 12.36 8.16
C PRO A 98 1.62 13.10 6.97
N GLU A 99 2.73 13.81 7.22
CA GLU A 99 3.56 14.33 6.15
C GLU A 99 4.27 13.20 5.41
N ARG A 100 4.35 13.33 4.09
CA ARG A 100 4.98 12.37 3.18
C ARG A 100 5.88 13.12 2.21
N LEU A 101 6.76 12.38 1.55
CA LEU A 101 7.46 12.94 0.40
C LEU A 101 6.46 13.32 -0.70
N SER A 102 6.73 14.44 -1.36
CA SER A 102 5.93 14.85 -2.52
C SER A 102 6.05 13.83 -3.65
N THR A 103 5.02 13.73 -4.50
CA THR A 103 5.04 12.82 -5.66
C THR A 103 6.25 13.07 -6.57
N SER A 104 6.65 14.34 -6.76
CA SER A 104 7.81 14.67 -7.59
C SER A 104 9.13 14.20 -6.98
N THR A 105 9.27 14.25 -5.66
CA THR A 105 10.40 13.66 -4.95
C THR A 105 10.38 12.13 -5.04
N LEU A 106 9.21 11.51 -4.84
CA LEU A 106 9.06 10.06 -4.92
C LEU A 106 9.40 9.52 -6.31
N VAL A 107 8.98 10.17 -7.39
CA VAL A 107 9.32 9.76 -8.77
C VAL A 107 10.82 9.81 -9.03
N LYS A 108 11.55 10.78 -8.46
CA LYS A 108 13.01 10.85 -8.56
C LYS A 108 13.70 9.68 -7.84
N LEU A 109 13.17 9.30 -6.67
CA LEU A 109 13.71 8.20 -5.87
C LEU A 109 13.31 6.82 -6.42
N PHE A 110 12.13 6.72 -7.01
CA PHE A 110 11.54 5.48 -7.52
C PHE A 110 11.03 5.70 -8.96
N PRO A 111 11.91 5.61 -9.98
CA PRO A 111 11.58 5.96 -11.36
C PRO A 111 10.49 5.10 -12.02
N ARG A 112 10.13 3.96 -11.41
CA ARG A 112 9.01 3.11 -11.85
C ARG A 112 7.64 3.65 -11.46
N ILE A 113 7.56 4.69 -10.63
CA ILE A 113 6.29 5.36 -10.33
C ILE A 113 5.78 6.05 -11.59
N ASP A 114 4.51 5.78 -11.92
CA ASP A 114 3.79 6.40 -13.03
C ASP A 114 3.25 7.78 -12.58
N PRO A 115 3.86 8.90 -13.02
CA PRO A 115 3.41 10.24 -12.62
C PRO A 115 2.09 10.66 -13.27
N SER A 116 1.62 9.93 -14.29
CA SER A 116 0.35 10.24 -14.98
C SER A 116 -0.86 9.64 -14.28
N TYR A 117 -0.63 8.73 -13.33
CA TYR A 117 -1.69 8.09 -12.57
C TYR A 117 -2.37 9.05 -11.59
N THR A 118 -3.70 9.15 -11.66
CA THR A 118 -4.52 9.93 -10.72
C THR A 118 -5.27 9.01 -9.76
N SER A 119 -5.11 9.16 -8.45
CA SER A 119 -5.81 8.33 -7.47
C SER A 119 -7.33 8.35 -7.64
N ARG A 120 -7.99 7.20 -7.51
CA ARG A 120 -9.46 7.10 -7.67
C ARG A 120 -10.20 7.51 -6.42
N ILE A 121 -9.66 7.12 -5.26
CA ILE A 121 -10.31 7.30 -3.97
C ILE A 121 -9.42 8.14 -3.07
N ALA A 122 -9.96 9.24 -2.55
CA ALA A 122 -9.24 10.10 -1.61
C ALA A 122 -9.27 9.52 -0.19
N ALA A 123 -8.21 9.77 0.58
CA ALA A 123 -8.15 9.54 2.02
C ALA A 123 -8.10 10.89 2.73
N GLN A 124 -8.72 10.99 3.91
CA GLN A 124 -8.77 12.24 4.66
C GLN A 124 -8.44 11.98 6.13
N TYR A 125 -7.50 12.75 6.67
CA TYR A 125 -7.27 12.83 8.10
C TYR A 125 -8.22 13.87 8.74
N PRO A 126 -8.79 13.61 9.93
CA PRO A 126 -8.74 12.36 10.67
C PRO A 126 -9.74 11.33 10.13
N GLU A 127 -9.41 10.04 10.32
CA GLU A 127 -10.18 8.92 9.81
C GLU A 127 -10.60 7.97 10.93
N THR A 128 -11.86 7.54 10.94
CA THR A 128 -12.35 6.51 11.86
C THR A 128 -12.03 5.12 11.31
N HIS A 129 -12.05 4.10 12.18
CA HIS A 129 -11.83 2.72 11.77
C HIS A 129 -12.86 2.23 10.72
N GLU A 130 -14.09 2.75 10.77
CA GLU A 130 -15.11 2.45 9.76
C GLU A 130 -14.79 3.09 8.41
N LYS A 131 -14.41 4.38 8.40
CA LYS A 131 -14.07 5.10 7.16
C LYS A 131 -12.90 4.47 6.42
N VAL A 132 -11.83 4.06 7.11
CA VAL A 132 -10.70 3.37 6.44
C VAL A 132 -11.14 2.05 5.81
N ARG A 133 -12.03 1.28 6.48
CA ARG A 133 -12.56 0.04 5.92
C ARG A 133 -13.42 0.30 4.69
N GLU A 134 -14.34 1.24 4.77
CA GLU A 134 -15.22 1.60 3.63
C GLU A 134 -14.42 2.09 2.44
N ARG A 135 -13.48 3.01 2.67
CA ARG A 135 -12.62 3.60 1.64
C ARG A 135 -11.74 2.55 0.96
N SER A 136 -11.07 1.70 1.73
CA SER A 136 -10.21 0.65 1.17
C SER A 136 -11.02 -0.43 0.44
N ALA A 137 -12.21 -0.78 0.94
CA ALA A 137 -13.15 -1.66 0.27
C ALA A 137 -13.61 -1.08 -1.07
N GLN A 138 -13.98 0.21 -1.10
CA GLN A 138 -14.35 0.91 -2.32
C GLN A 138 -13.20 0.98 -3.31
N THR A 139 -11.98 1.24 -2.83
CA THR A 139 -10.76 1.27 -3.66
C THR A 139 -10.52 -0.07 -4.34
N ALA A 140 -10.58 -1.17 -3.59
CA ALA A 140 -10.36 -2.51 -4.15
C ALA A 140 -11.40 -2.86 -5.23
N ARG A 141 -12.68 -2.58 -4.98
CA ARG A 141 -13.75 -2.78 -5.97
C ARG A 141 -13.52 -1.94 -7.22
N CYS A 142 -13.32 -0.62 -7.04
CA CYS A 142 -13.13 0.32 -8.14
C CYS A 142 -11.98 -0.11 -9.05
N LEU A 143 -10.80 -0.42 -8.48
CA LEU A 143 -9.64 -0.84 -9.26
C LEU A 143 -9.83 -2.22 -9.90
N SER A 144 -10.45 -3.18 -9.21
CA SER A 144 -10.71 -4.51 -9.79
C SER A 144 -11.62 -4.42 -11.01
N THR A 145 -12.68 -3.62 -10.94
CA THR A 145 -13.60 -3.39 -12.06
C THR A 145 -12.94 -2.63 -13.19
N GLU A 146 -12.23 -1.53 -12.90
CA GLU A 146 -11.63 -0.67 -13.92
C GLU A 146 -10.55 -1.40 -14.74
N PHE A 147 -9.75 -2.26 -14.09
CA PHE A 147 -8.61 -2.93 -14.72
C PHE A 147 -8.91 -4.37 -15.15
N PHE A 148 -10.17 -4.83 -15.04
CA PHE A 148 -10.59 -6.13 -15.56
C PHE A 148 -10.36 -6.20 -17.10
N PRO A 149 -9.84 -7.32 -17.65
CA PRO A 149 -9.63 -8.63 -17.00
C PRO A 149 -8.23 -8.85 -16.41
N HIS A 150 -7.40 -7.83 -16.27
CA HIS A 150 -6.01 -8.00 -15.84
C HIS A 150 -5.89 -8.27 -14.34
N ASP A 151 -5.01 -9.19 -13.95
CA ASP A 151 -4.66 -9.38 -12.54
C ASP A 151 -3.93 -8.13 -12.02
N ILE A 152 -4.26 -7.74 -10.78
CA ILE A 152 -3.69 -6.54 -10.15
C ILE A 152 -3.11 -6.86 -8.78
N LEU A 153 -2.14 -6.06 -8.34
CA LEU A 153 -1.56 -6.11 -7.01
C LEU A 153 -1.83 -4.79 -6.27
N LEU A 154 -2.35 -4.89 -5.05
CA LEU A 154 -2.58 -3.78 -4.13
C LEU A 154 -1.60 -3.89 -2.95
N VAL A 155 -0.72 -2.90 -2.77
CA VAL A 155 0.25 -2.83 -1.66
C VAL A 155 -0.20 -1.75 -0.66
N ALA A 156 -0.60 -2.17 0.54
CA ALA A 156 -1.29 -1.33 1.52
C ALA A 156 -0.80 -1.58 2.97
N HIS A 157 -1.65 -1.27 3.96
CA HIS A 157 -1.37 -1.33 5.40
C HIS A 157 -2.38 -2.27 6.09
N GLY A 158 -2.15 -2.66 7.35
CA GLY A 158 -2.98 -3.67 8.03
C GLY A 158 -4.50 -3.43 7.89
N ALA A 159 -4.97 -2.26 8.34
CA ALA A 159 -6.39 -1.89 8.26
C ALA A 159 -6.93 -1.84 6.82
N SER A 160 -6.15 -1.26 5.90
CA SER A 160 -6.55 -1.10 4.49
C SER A 160 -6.46 -2.39 3.68
N VAL A 161 -5.58 -3.33 4.04
CA VAL A 161 -5.54 -4.70 3.50
C VAL A 161 -6.82 -5.43 3.87
N LEU A 162 -7.19 -5.38 5.15
CA LEU A 162 -8.43 -6.01 5.63
C LEU A 162 -9.65 -5.40 4.95
N GLY A 163 -9.77 -4.06 4.93
CA GLY A 163 -10.90 -3.40 4.29
C GLY A 163 -10.96 -3.64 2.78
N ALA A 164 -9.83 -3.63 2.07
CA ALA A 164 -9.75 -4.00 0.66
C ALA A 164 -10.24 -5.44 0.41
N ALA A 165 -9.78 -6.40 1.23
CA ALA A 165 -10.22 -7.79 1.13
C ALA A 165 -11.73 -7.92 1.41
N MET A 166 -12.24 -7.28 2.47
CA MET A 166 -13.67 -7.22 2.77
C MET A 166 -14.48 -6.65 1.61
N GLY A 167 -13.91 -5.69 0.87
CA GLY A 167 -14.56 -5.11 -0.30
C GLY A 167 -14.81 -6.08 -1.44
N LEU A 168 -13.99 -7.14 -1.55
CA LEU A 168 -14.05 -8.14 -2.60
C LEU A 168 -14.74 -9.43 -2.17
N VAL A 169 -14.54 -9.89 -0.94
CA VAL A 169 -15.03 -11.18 -0.44
C VAL A 169 -15.97 -11.09 0.76
N GLY A 170 -16.34 -9.88 1.19
CA GLY A 170 -17.22 -9.66 2.32
C GLY A 170 -16.59 -10.07 3.66
N ASP A 171 -17.44 -10.48 4.60
CA ASP A 171 -17.05 -10.71 6.00
C ASP A 171 -16.13 -11.91 6.22
N ILE A 172 -15.97 -12.81 5.24
CA ILE A 172 -15.00 -13.91 5.29
C ILE A 172 -13.58 -13.37 5.50
N ALA A 173 -13.28 -12.17 5.00
CA ALA A 173 -11.98 -11.53 5.22
C ALA A 173 -11.66 -11.30 6.70
N LYS A 174 -12.66 -11.10 7.58
CA LYS A 174 -12.42 -10.87 9.01
C LYS A 174 -11.80 -12.06 9.73
N THR A 175 -12.03 -13.28 9.25
CA THR A 175 -11.50 -14.51 9.85
C THR A 175 -10.25 -15.01 9.14
N GLU A 176 -10.17 -14.82 7.81
CA GLU A 176 -9.09 -15.38 6.98
C GLU A 176 -7.90 -14.43 6.81
N VAL A 177 -8.11 -13.11 6.92
CA VAL A 177 -7.05 -12.11 6.74
C VAL A 177 -6.46 -11.74 8.10
N LYS A 178 -5.23 -12.21 8.35
CA LYS A 178 -4.40 -11.79 9.48
C LYS A 178 -3.57 -10.57 9.06
N ALA A 179 -4.16 -9.38 9.15
CA ALA A 179 -3.53 -8.11 8.75
C ALA A 179 -3.32 -7.15 9.92
#